data_AF-W9WLK3-F1
#
_entry.id   AF-W9WLK3-F1
#
_cell.length_a   1.000
_cell.length_b   1.000
_cell.length_c   1.000
_cell.angle_alpha   90.00
_cell.angle_beta   90.00
_cell.angle_gamma   90.00
#
_symmetry.space_group_name_H-M   'P 1'
#
loop_
_entity.id
_entity.type
_entity.pdbx_description
1 polymer ?
#
loop_
_entity_poly.entity_id
_entity_poly.type
_entity_poly.pdbx_seq_one_letter_code
_entity_poly.pdbx_strand_id
1 'polypeptide(L)'
;MVQGKGDPNAYLSSYSHDEVLRLIVDAYRLRVETDHLSRDEDHGIYYPGKPIDGLVWAEGDAIDDFQRFLDLAEGSKILPKWWAFEDRMQCLSLAIDKNDPESIFHPINQTELPQRYGGDMAIRLALAILAEMCVGYDGKGPAKDDTWFQEFQEFLDLHPEERARLIRGSIEMVDSVLKEHGEEFGRKPT
;
A
#
# COMPACT_ATOMS: atom_id res chain seq x y z
N MET A 1 7.20 0.32 -17.27
CA MET A 1 8.38 0.69 -16.45
C MET A 1 8.99 -0.59 -15.93
N VAL A 2 10.29 -0.83 -16.12
CA VAL A 2 10.94 -2.03 -15.56
C VAL A 2 11.45 -1.66 -14.17
N GLN A 3 10.77 -2.13 -13.13
CA GLN A 3 11.21 -1.99 -11.74
C GLN A 3 12.26 -3.07 -11.45
N GLY A 4 13.48 -2.85 -11.93
CA GLY A 4 14.63 -3.67 -11.61
C GLY A 4 15.52 -2.98 -10.58
N LYS A 5 16.16 -3.76 -9.70
CA LYS A 5 17.08 -3.27 -8.65
C LYS A 5 18.12 -2.31 -9.25
N GLY A 6 17.91 -1.02 -9.03
CA GLY A 6 18.72 0.08 -9.59
C GLY A 6 18.92 0.04 -11.11
N ASP A 7 17.88 -0.31 -11.88
CA ASP A 7 17.82 0.13 -13.28
C ASP A 7 17.81 1.67 -13.30
N PRO A 8 18.63 2.33 -14.14
CA PRO A 8 18.61 3.79 -14.28
C PRO A 8 17.22 4.35 -14.60
N ASN A 9 16.32 3.54 -15.16
CA ASN A 9 14.95 3.92 -15.50
C ASN A 9 13.90 3.44 -14.50
N ALA A 10 14.30 2.83 -13.37
CA ALA A 10 13.37 2.45 -12.32
C ALA A 10 12.85 3.71 -11.60
N TYR A 11 11.57 3.70 -11.23
CA TYR A 11 10.88 4.86 -10.65
C TYR A 11 11.61 5.43 -9.43
N LEU A 12 12.02 4.59 -8.46
CA LEU A 12 12.75 5.06 -7.28
C LEU A 12 14.17 5.59 -7.62
N SER A 13 14.78 5.12 -8.70
CA SER A 13 16.11 5.58 -9.11
C SER A 13 16.11 7.02 -9.64
N SER A 14 14.95 7.60 -10.00
CA SER A 14 14.86 8.99 -10.47
C SER A 14 14.71 10.02 -9.37
N TYR A 15 14.52 9.59 -8.12
CA TYR A 15 14.37 10.48 -6.96
C TYR A 15 15.68 10.62 -6.20
N SER A 16 15.82 11.71 -5.44
CA SER A 16 16.92 11.84 -4.49
C SER A 16 16.81 10.79 -3.38
N HIS A 17 17.93 10.54 -2.69
CA HIS A 17 18.01 9.59 -1.58
C HIS A 17 16.91 9.84 -0.52
N ASP A 18 16.81 11.08 0.00
CA ASP A 18 15.81 11.45 1.00
C ASP A 18 14.36 11.31 0.50
N GLU A 19 14.11 11.61 -0.78
CA GLU A 19 12.79 11.43 -1.39
C GLU A 19 12.41 9.97 -1.51
N VAL A 20 13.37 9.08 -1.84
CA VAL A 20 13.11 7.63 -1.88
C VAL A 20 12.68 7.13 -0.49
N LEU A 21 13.35 7.58 0.58
CA LEU A 21 12.95 7.18 1.93
C LEU A 21 11.52 7.63 2.25
N ARG A 22 11.13 8.86 1.88
CA ARG A 22 9.76 9.36 2.05
C ARG A 22 8.75 8.61 1.20
N LEU A 23 9.06 8.32 -0.06
CA LEU A 23 8.20 7.57 -0.97
C LEU A 23 7.87 6.18 -0.41
N ILE A 24 8.84 5.51 0.21
CA ILE A 24 8.64 4.19 0.84
C ILE A 24 7.69 4.31 2.03
N VAL A 25 7.87 5.33 2.88
CA VAL A 25 6.98 5.59 4.02
C VAL A 25 5.56 5.91 3.56
N ASP A 26 5.41 6.81 2.58
CA ASP A 26 4.10 7.19 2.04
C ASP A 26 3.41 6.02 1.31
N ALA A 27 4.17 5.14 0.63
CA ALA A 27 3.60 3.94 0.02
C ALA A 27 3.04 2.98 1.08
N TYR A 28 3.77 2.77 2.17
CA TYR A 28 3.26 2.01 3.31
C TYR A 28 2.00 2.65 3.91
N ARG A 29 2.02 3.95 4.19
CA ARG A 29 0.85 4.64 4.78
C ARG A 29 -0.37 4.59 3.85
N LEU A 30 -0.16 4.71 2.54
CA LEU A 30 -1.22 4.55 1.55
C LEU A 30 -1.76 3.12 1.52
N ARG A 31 -0.90 2.12 1.69
CA ARG A 31 -1.30 0.72 1.79
C ARG A 31 -2.18 0.48 3.00
N VAL A 32 -1.74 0.91 4.18
CA VAL A 32 -2.49 0.83 5.44
C VAL A 32 -3.88 1.47 5.32
N GLU A 33 -3.93 2.66 4.74
CA GLU A 33 -5.20 3.36 4.50
C GLU A 33 -6.12 2.60 3.53
N THR A 34 -5.55 2.03 2.47
CA THR A 34 -6.31 1.28 1.45
C THR A 34 -6.88 -0.02 2.01
N ASP A 35 -6.05 -0.77 2.74
CA ASP A 35 -6.42 -2.04 3.36
C ASP A 35 -7.52 -1.82 4.42
N HIS A 36 -7.41 -0.78 5.25
CA HIS A 36 -8.45 -0.38 6.20
C HIS A 36 -9.77 0.01 5.51
N LEU A 37 -9.73 0.94 4.54
CA LEU A 37 -10.95 1.51 3.97
C LEU A 37 -11.66 0.59 2.98
N SER A 38 -10.91 -0.25 2.26
CA SER A 38 -11.43 -0.98 1.09
C SER A 38 -11.48 -2.49 1.27
N ARG A 39 -10.74 -3.04 2.24
CA ARG A 39 -10.57 -4.49 2.38
C ARG A 39 -10.95 -5.02 3.76
N ASP A 40 -11.30 -4.14 4.70
CA ASP A 40 -11.57 -4.51 6.10
C ASP A 40 -10.36 -5.25 6.73
N GLU A 41 -9.16 -4.83 6.30
CA GLU A 41 -7.88 -5.41 6.70
C GLU A 41 -7.17 -4.44 7.65
N ASP A 42 -7.46 -4.51 8.94
CA ASP A 42 -6.88 -3.61 9.94
C ASP A 42 -5.43 -3.97 10.31
N HIS A 43 -4.49 -3.06 10.04
CA HIS A 43 -3.08 -3.16 10.41
C HIS A 43 -2.44 -1.77 10.59
N GLY A 44 -1.14 -1.71 10.89
CA GLY A 44 -0.45 -0.45 11.12
C GLY A 44 -1.09 0.38 12.25
N ILE A 45 -1.50 1.62 11.95
CA ILE A 45 -2.19 2.50 12.92
C ILE A 45 -3.61 2.06 13.26
N TYR A 46 -4.21 1.20 12.44
CA TYR A 46 -5.56 0.67 12.66
C TYR A 46 -5.55 -0.67 13.40
N TYR A 47 -4.37 -1.21 13.72
CA TYR A 47 -4.26 -2.49 14.41
C TYR A 47 -4.96 -2.47 15.78
N PRO A 48 -5.91 -3.39 16.06
CA PRO A 48 -6.74 -3.38 17.27
C PRO A 48 -6.03 -3.91 18.53
N GLY A 49 -4.74 -4.25 18.45
CA GLY A 49 -3.97 -4.77 19.59
C GLY A 49 -4.17 -6.25 19.89
N LYS A 50 -4.83 -6.99 18.98
CA LYS A 50 -5.01 -8.45 19.05
C LYS A 50 -4.79 -9.07 17.67
N PRO A 51 -4.23 -10.29 17.57
CA PRO A 51 -4.12 -11.01 16.31
C PRO A 51 -5.49 -11.10 15.63
N ILE A 52 -5.54 -10.81 14.33
CA ILE A 52 -6.76 -10.90 13.53
C ILE A 52 -6.69 -12.17 12.69
N ASP A 53 -7.62 -13.09 12.92
CA ASP A 53 -7.69 -14.35 12.19
C ASP A 53 -7.95 -14.10 10.69
N GLY A 54 -7.14 -14.72 9.82
CA GLY A 54 -7.26 -14.61 8.35
C GLY A 54 -6.40 -13.52 7.72
N LEU A 55 -5.86 -12.59 8.51
CA LEU A 55 -4.95 -11.55 8.06
C LEU A 55 -3.50 -11.99 8.28
N VAL A 56 -2.87 -12.49 7.22
CA VAL A 56 -1.49 -13.03 7.26
C VAL A 56 -0.45 -11.95 7.61
N TRP A 57 -0.79 -10.67 7.48
CA TRP A 57 0.15 -9.56 7.48
C TRP A 57 0.20 -8.76 8.80
N ALA A 58 -0.91 -8.67 9.53
CA ALA A 58 -1.07 -7.82 10.71
C ALA A 58 -0.65 -8.53 12.01
N GLU A 59 0.65 -8.55 12.30
CA GLU A 59 1.19 -9.04 13.56
C GLU A 59 2.00 -7.93 14.25
N GLY A 60 1.55 -7.47 15.42
CA GLY A 60 2.28 -6.47 16.22
C GLY A 60 1.80 -5.04 16.03
N ASP A 61 2.58 -4.07 16.51
CA ASP A 61 2.23 -2.65 16.42
C ASP A 61 2.63 -2.03 15.06
N ALA A 62 2.36 -0.74 14.86
CA ALA A 62 2.66 -0.05 13.60
C ALA A 62 4.14 -0.08 13.20
N ILE A 63 5.07 -0.23 14.17
CA ILE A 63 6.50 -0.32 13.89
C ILE A 63 6.85 -1.72 13.39
N ASP A 64 6.31 -2.77 14.02
CA ASP A 64 6.51 -4.15 13.57
C ASP A 64 5.94 -4.35 12.15
N ASP A 65 4.75 -3.78 11.89
CA ASP A 65 4.10 -3.83 10.59
C ASP A 65 4.91 -3.11 9.50
N PHE A 66 5.46 -1.92 9.80
CA PHE A 66 6.32 -1.21 8.86
C PHE A 66 7.66 -1.92 8.63
N GLN A 67 8.26 -2.53 9.66
CA GLN A 67 9.47 -3.35 9.47
C GLN A 67 9.21 -4.53 8.53
N ARG A 68 8.04 -5.16 8.64
CA ARG A 68 7.63 -6.24 7.74
C ARG A 68 7.44 -5.73 6.31
N PHE A 69 6.89 -4.53 6.13
CA PHE A 69 6.81 -3.89 4.82
C PHE A 69 8.21 -3.66 4.20
N LEU A 70 9.20 -3.24 5.00
CA LEU A 70 10.58 -3.07 4.53
C LEU A 70 11.23 -4.41 4.16
N ASP A 71 10.96 -5.49 4.90
CA ASP A 71 11.46 -6.83 4.55
C ASP A 71 10.97 -7.28 3.17
N LEU A 72 9.71 -6.96 2.86
CA LEU A 72 9.12 -7.25 1.56
C LEU A 72 9.71 -6.38 0.45
N ALA A 73 9.89 -5.08 0.71
CA ALA A 73 10.49 -4.15 -0.23
C ALA A 73 11.93 -4.59 -0.60
N GLU A 74 12.69 -5.07 0.39
CA GLU A 74 14.04 -5.61 0.18
C GLU A 74 14.03 -6.92 -0.64
N GLY A 75 12.95 -7.70 -0.52
CA GLY A 75 12.71 -8.91 -1.32
C GLY A 75 12.21 -8.65 -2.74
N SER A 76 11.51 -7.54 -3.00
CA SER A 76 10.77 -7.29 -4.25
C SER A 76 11.62 -6.69 -5.39
N LYS A 77 12.93 -6.50 -5.18
CA LYS A 77 13.88 -5.92 -6.17
C LYS A 77 13.53 -4.53 -6.69
N ILE A 78 12.59 -3.81 -6.08
CA ILE A 78 12.18 -2.46 -6.49
C ILE A 78 13.11 -1.36 -5.95
N LEU A 79 13.88 -1.67 -4.90
CA LEU A 79 14.72 -0.70 -4.23
C LEU A 79 15.94 -0.30 -5.08
N PRO A 80 16.42 0.95 -4.96
CA PRO A 80 17.64 1.39 -5.62
C PRO A 80 18.86 0.55 -5.24
N LYS A 81 19.86 0.48 -6.13
CA LYS A 81 21.11 -0.28 -5.90
C LYS A 81 21.89 0.16 -4.67
N TRP A 82 21.76 1.42 -4.28
CA TRP A 82 22.43 1.96 -3.12
C TRP A 82 21.79 1.52 -1.80
N TRP A 83 20.56 0.99 -1.83
CA TRP A 83 19.85 0.58 -0.62
C TRP A 83 20.64 -0.49 0.15
N ALA A 84 21.03 -0.12 1.37
CA ALA A 84 21.75 -0.92 2.33
C ALA A 84 21.08 -0.86 3.71
N PHE A 85 21.68 -1.56 4.67
CA PHE A 85 21.17 -1.62 6.04
C PHE A 85 21.06 -0.23 6.70
N GLU A 86 22.01 0.66 6.42
CA GLU A 86 22.02 2.03 6.93
C GLU A 86 20.80 2.82 6.42
N ASP A 87 20.42 2.64 5.16
CA ASP A 87 19.26 3.30 4.56
C ASP A 87 17.95 2.77 5.14
N ARG A 88 17.88 1.46 5.42
CA ARG A 88 16.76 0.86 6.15
C ARG A 88 16.60 1.50 7.52
N MET A 89 17.70 1.68 8.26
CA MET A 89 17.68 2.32 9.59
C MET A 89 17.27 3.79 9.51
N GLN A 90 17.74 4.51 8.49
CA GLN A 90 17.35 5.91 8.26
C GLN A 90 15.86 6.02 7.89
N CYS A 91 15.37 5.14 7.01
CA CYS A 91 13.95 5.06 6.64
C CYS A 91 13.09 4.78 7.86
N LEU A 92 13.49 3.82 8.71
CA LEU A 92 12.79 3.51 9.95
C LEU A 92 12.79 4.71 10.90
N SER A 93 13.92 5.39 11.08
CA SER A 93 14.02 6.57 11.95
C SER A 93 13.10 7.71 11.47
N LEU A 94 13.00 7.93 10.17
CA LEU A 94 12.08 8.90 9.57
C LEU A 94 10.63 8.48 9.82
N ALA A 95 10.33 7.21 9.57
CA ALA A 95 8.98 6.65 9.67
C ALA A 95 8.40 6.75 11.08
N ILE A 96 9.22 6.60 12.13
CA ILE A 96 8.74 6.50 13.52
C ILE A 96 8.79 7.81 14.32
N ASP A 97 9.19 8.93 13.73
CA ASP A 97 9.15 10.22 14.43
C ASP A 97 7.70 10.69 14.59
N LYS A 98 7.12 10.45 15.77
CA LYS A 98 5.73 10.83 16.09
C LYS A 98 5.41 12.32 15.92
N ASN A 99 6.43 13.19 15.97
CA ASN A 99 6.25 14.63 15.78
C ASN A 99 6.17 15.02 14.30
N ASP A 100 6.62 14.15 13.40
CA ASP A 100 6.51 14.33 11.97
C ASP A 100 5.08 13.96 11.51
N PRO A 101 4.32 14.88 10.89
CA PRO A 101 3.00 14.57 10.31
C PRO A 101 3.06 13.53 9.17
N GLU A 102 4.25 13.27 8.63
CA GLU A 102 4.50 12.28 7.59
C GLU A 102 4.91 10.91 8.14
N SER A 103 4.98 10.76 9.47
CA SER A 103 5.28 9.50 10.12
C SER A 103 4.16 8.47 9.97
N ILE A 104 4.52 7.19 10.18
CA ILE A 104 3.60 6.06 10.09
C ILE A 104 2.48 6.10 11.13
N PHE A 105 2.58 6.96 12.14
CA PHE A 105 1.58 7.10 13.19
C PHE A 105 0.40 8.01 12.81
N HIS A 106 0.42 8.60 11.62
CA HIS A 106 -0.65 9.48 11.12
C HIS A 106 -1.22 8.96 9.80
N PRO A 107 -2.56 9.00 9.62
CA PRO A 107 -3.18 8.71 8.33
C PRO A 107 -2.59 9.55 7.20
N ILE A 108 -2.49 8.97 6.00
CA ILE A 108 -1.94 9.69 4.87
C ILE A 108 -2.93 10.72 4.33
N ASN A 109 -2.52 11.99 4.27
CA ASN A 109 -3.30 13.00 3.57
C ASN A 109 -3.06 12.90 2.06
N GLN A 110 -3.89 12.12 1.38
CA GLN A 110 -3.75 11.91 -0.07
C GLN A 110 -3.84 13.22 -0.87
N THR A 111 -4.58 14.22 -0.36
CA THR A 111 -4.77 15.51 -1.06
C THR A 111 -3.51 16.34 -1.20
N GLU A 112 -2.54 16.14 -0.31
CA GLU A 112 -1.28 16.90 -0.27
C GLU A 112 -0.13 16.23 -1.02
N LEU A 113 -0.29 14.97 -1.42
CA LEU A 113 0.76 14.21 -2.11
C LEU A 113 1.26 14.91 -3.38
N PRO A 114 0.41 15.42 -4.29
CA PRO A 114 0.92 16.12 -5.46
C PRO A 114 1.76 17.34 -5.10
N GLN A 115 1.36 18.12 -4.10
CA GLN A 115 2.11 19.30 -3.66
C GLN A 115 3.46 18.91 -3.05
N ARG A 116 3.50 17.84 -2.25
CA ARG A 116 4.74 17.30 -1.66
C ARG A 116 5.74 16.87 -2.74
N TYR A 117 5.26 16.25 -3.81
CA TYR A 117 6.09 15.69 -4.88
C TYR A 117 6.05 16.53 -6.17
N GLY A 118 6.23 17.86 -6.03
CA GLY A 118 6.52 18.74 -7.16
C GLY A 118 5.37 18.97 -8.15
N GLY A 119 4.14 18.75 -7.74
CA GLY A 119 2.94 18.84 -8.58
C GLY A 119 2.63 17.57 -9.38
N ASP A 120 3.30 16.45 -9.10
CA ASP A 120 3.05 15.19 -9.78
C ASP A 120 1.66 14.64 -9.39
N MET A 121 0.72 14.69 -10.33
CA MET A 121 -0.63 14.17 -10.13
C MET A 121 -0.69 12.64 -10.18
N ALA A 122 0.33 11.97 -10.74
CA ALA A 122 0.43 10.52 -10.82
C ALA A 122 1.00 9.88 -9.55
N ILE A 123 1.49 10.67 -8.60
CA ILE A 123 2.17 10.19 -7.40
C ILE A 123 1.35 9.19 -6.59
N ARG A 124 0.04 9.42 -6.43
CA ARG A 124 -0.82 8.50 -5.68
C ARG A 124 -0.86 7.12 -6.31
N LEU A 125 -0.97 7.12 -7.64
CA LEU A 125 -0.97 5.89 -8.39
C LEU A 125 0.38 5.19 -8.24
N ALA A 126 1.49 5.92 -8.42
CA ALA A 126 2.84 5.40 -8.27
C ALA A 126 3.08 4.77 -6.89
N LEU A 127 2.63 5.41 -5.82
CA LEU A 127 2.71 4.90 -4.44
C LEU A 127 1.89 3.61 -4.27
N ALA A 128 0.69 3.54 -4.85
CA ALA A 128 -0.12 2.33 -4.83
C ALA A 128 0.58 1.19 -5.56
N ILE A 129 1.15 1.44 -6.75
CA ILE A 129 1.97 0.45 -7.47
C ILE A 129 3.12 -0.03 -6.59
N LEU A 130 3.82 0.90 -5.93
CA LEU A 130 4.97 0.59 -5.09
C LEU A 130 4.59 -0.32 -3.93
N ALA A 131 3.50 0.00 -3.22
CA ALA A 131 2.96 -0.81 -2.15
C ALA A 131 2.58 -2.22 -2.62
N GLU A 132 1.90 -2.31 -3.76
CA GLU A 132 1.51 -3.59 -4.33
C GLU A 132 2.71 -4.43 -4.78
N MET A 133 3.78 -3.81 -5.29
CA MET A 133 5.02 -4.54 -5.60
C MET A 133 5.70 -5.10 -4.34
N CYS A 134 5.62 -4.40 -3.20
CA CYS A 134 6.12 -4.90 -1.92
C CYS A 134 5.27 -6.07 -1.43
N VAL A 135 3.98 -5.85 -1.21
CA VAL A 135 3.14 -6.78 -0.43
C VAL A 135 2.45 -7.82 -1.31
N GLY A 136 2.23 -7.50 -2.58
CA GLY A 136 1.41 -8.27 -3.49
C GLY A 136 -0.07 -7.91 -3.43
N TYR A 137 -0.76 -8.32 -4.49
CA TYR A 137 -2.20 -8.14 -4.70
C TYR A 137 -2.99 -9.35 -4.18
N ASP A 138 -4.14 -9.11 -3.53
CA ASP A 138 -5.10 -10.13 -3.06
C ASP A 138 -4.47 -11.31 -2.29
N GLY A 139 -3.49 -11.03 -1.42
CA GLY A 139 -2.86 -12.07 -0.59
C GLY A 139 -1.98 -13.07 -1.36
N LYS A 140 -1.66 -12.81 -2.64
CA LYS A 140 -0.79 -13.67 -3.47
C LYS A 140 0.71 -13.52 -3.18
N GLY A 141 1.07 -12.67 -2.22
CA GLY A 141 2.45 -12.38 -1.84
C GLY A 141 3.18 -11.49 -2.85
N PRO A 142 4.42 -11.07 -2.53
CA PRO A 142 5.19 -10.11 -3.33
C PRO A 142 5.27 -10.49 -4.81
N ALA A 143 5.26 -9.48 -5.69
CA ALA A 143 5.41 -9.68 -7.13
C ALA A 143 6.69 -10.47 -7.42
N LYS A 144 6.55 -11.65 -8.05
CA LYS A 144 7.68 -12.56 -8.33
C LYS A 144 8.35 -12.30 -9.67
N ASP A 145 7.64 -11.64 -10.58
CA ASP A 145 8.04 -11.33 -11.95
C ASP A 145 7.29 -10.11 -12.51
N ASP A 146 7.68 -9.70 -13.71
CA ASP A 146 7.11 -8.56 -14.42
C ASP A 146 5.69 -8.84 -14.99
N THR A 147 5.23 -10.10 -14.99
CA THR A 147 3.89 -10.47 -15.49
C THR A 147 2.81 -9.86 -14.62
N TRP A 148 3.02 -9.87 -13.30
CA TRP A 148 2.18 -9.16 -12.34
C TRP A 148 2.08 -7.66 -12.64
N PHE A 149 3.21 -7.03 -12.97
CA PHE A 149 3.24 -5.61 -13.30
C PHE A 149 2.52 -5.32 -14.62
N GLN A 150 2.56 -6.23 -15.60
CA GLN A 150 1.78 -6.10 -16.83
C GLN A 150 0.27 -6.22 -16.59
N GLU A 151 -0.20 -7.19 -15.81
CA GLU A 151 -1.62 -7.32 -15.45
C GLU A 151 -2.14 -6.09 -14.68
N PHE A 152 -1.32 -5.57 -13.77
CA PHE A 152 -1.63 -4.37 -13.03
C PHE A 152 -1.59 -3.12 -13.92
N GLN A 153 -0.62 -2.99 -14.84
CA GLN A 153 -0.61 -1.90 -15.83
C GLN A 153 -1.82 -1.96 -16.76
N GLU A 154 -2.22 -3.14 -17.22
CA GLU A 154 -3.44 -3.32 -18.01
C GLU A 154 -4.67 -2.86 -17.23
N PHE A 155 -4.75 -3.13 -15.93
CA PHE A 155 -5.81 -2.61 -15.06
C PHE A 155 -5.78 -1.08 -14.90
N LEU A 156 -4.60 -0.46 -14.92
CA LEU A 156 -4.43 0.98 -14.82
C LEU A 156 -4.68 1.75 -16.13
N ASP A 157 -4.39 1.12 -17.27
CA ASP A 157 -4.63 1.66 -18.62
C ASP A 157 -6.11 1.56 -19.06
N LEU A 158 -6.97 0.90 -18.26
CA LEU A 158 -8.41 0.90 -18.50
C LEU A 158 -8.98 2.32 -18.40
N HIS A 159 -9.79 2.69 -19.40
CA HIS A 159 -10.55 3.94 -19.37
C HIS A 159 -11.38 3.99 -18.07
N PRO A 160 -11.59 5.16 -17.41
CA PRO A 160 -12.30 5.25 -16.13
C PRO A 160 -13.67 4.55 -16.11
N GLU A 161 -14.33 4.46 -17.26
CA GLU A 161 -15.61 3.77 -17.46
C GLU A 161 -15.50 2.23 -17.46
N GLU A 162 -14.40 1.68 -17.98
CA GLU A 162 -14.11 0.24 -17.98
C GLU A 162 -13.65 -0.23 -16.60
N ARG A 163 -12.86 0.60 -15.90
CA ARG A 163 -12.52 0.40 -14.48
C ARG A 163 -13.80 0.34 -13.63
N ALA A 164 -14.74 1.27 -13.85
CA ALA A 164 -16.04 1.28 -13.17
C ALA A 164 -16.90 0.04 -13.48
N ARG A 165 -16.78 -0.53 -14.69
CA ARG A 165 -17.51 -1.72 -15.12
C ARG A 165 -16.97 -3.01 -14.49
N LEU A 166 -15.66 -3.12 -14.30
CA LEU A 166 -15.04 -4.31 -13.69
C LEU A 166 -15.30 -4.38 -12.17
N ILE A 167 -15.20 -3.24 -11.47
CA ILE A 167 -15.54 -3.17 -10.04
C ILE A 167 -17.05 -3.21 -9.77
N ARG A 168 -17.91 -2.93 -10.77
CA ARG A 168 -19.36 -3.03 -10.65
C ARG A 168 -19.80 -4.45 -10.26
N GLY A 169 -19.15 -5.49 -10.79
CA GLY A 169 -19.46 -6.88 -10.40
C GLY A 169 -19.17 -7.16 -8.93
N SER A 170 -18.06 -6.63 -8.40
CA SER A 170 -17.72 -6.74 -6.98
C SER A 170 -18.66 -5.92 -6.09
N ILE A 171 -19.09 -4.74 -6.55
CA ILE A 171 -20.08 -3.89 -5.85
C ILE A 171 -21.46 -4.56 -5.84
N GLU A 172 -21.90 -5.15 -6.95
CA GLU A 172 -23.17 -5.88 -7.05
C GLU A 172 -23.14 -7.17 -6.23
N MET A 173 -22.00 -7.85 -6.16
CA MET A 173 -21.80 -9.00 -5.29
C MET A 173 -21.91 -8.60 -3.81
N VAL A 174 -21.24 -7.53 -3.38
CA VAL A 174 -21.34 -7.00 -2.01
C VAL A 174 -22.78 -6.57 -1.69
N ASP A 175 -23.48 -5.91 -2.61
CA ASP A 175 -24.89 -5.54 -2.45
C ASP A 175 -25.82 -6.76 -2.37
N SER A 176 -25.51 -7.84 -3.11
CA SER A 176 -26.27 -9.09 -3.05
C SER A 176 -26.05 -9.86 -1.75
N VAL A 177 -24.81 -9.91 -1.27
CA VAL A 177 -24.43 -10.51 0.02
C VAL A 177 -25.02 -9.72 1.18
N LEU A 178 -25.00 -8.38 1.12
CA LEU A 178 -25.66 -7.50 2.09
C LEU A 178 -27.18 -7.63 2.07
N LYS A 179 -27.81 -7.91 0.92
CA LYS A 179 -29.24 -8.19 0.83
C LYS A 179 -29.62 -9.59 1.32
N GLU A 180 -28.77 -10.59 1.10
CA GLU A 180 -29.00 -11.96 1.58
C GLU A 180 -28.75 -12.09 3.10
N HIS A 181 -27.80 -11.36 3.67
CA HIS A 181 -27.45 -11.44 5.09
C HIS A 181 -27.93 -10.25 5.94
N GLY A 182 -28.45 -9.18 5.33
CA GLY A 182 -28.91 -7.97 6.03
C GLY A 182 -30.18 -8.16 6.87
N GLU A 183 -30.96 -9.23 6.65
CA GLU A 183 -32.14 -9.51 7.47
C GLU A 183 -31.82 -10.21 8.81
N GLU A 184 -30.61 -10.74 9.01
CA GLU A 184 -30.23 -11.38 10.29
C GLU A 184 -29.72 -10.39 11.36
N PHE A 185 -29.29 -9.19 10.98
CA PHE A 185 -28.83 -8.17 11.93
C PHE A 185 -29.91 -7.16 12.38
N GLY A 186 -31.16 -7.33 11.92
CA GLY A 186 -32.28 -6.41 12.19
C GLY A 186 -33.13 -6.73 13.44
N ARG A 187 -32.94 -7.86 14.13
CA ARG A 187 -33.71 -8.19 15.34
C ARG A 187 -33.00 -7.67 16.59
N LYS A 188 -33.40 -6.49 17.07
CA LYS A 188 -33.19 -6.11 18.48
C LYS A 188 -33.95 -7.09 19.39
N PRO A 189 -33.36 -7.55 20.50
CA PRO A 189 -34.08 -8.36 21.47
C PRO A 189 -34.99 -7.46 22.32
N THR A 190 -36.30 -7.65 22.20
CA THR A 190 -37.31 -7.64 23.28
C THR A 190 -38.66 -8.07 22.72
#